data_AF-E1NRE5-F1
#
_entry.id   AF-E1NRE5-F1
#
_cell.length_a   1.000
_cell.length_b   1.000
_cell.length_c   1.000
_cell.angle_alpha   90.00
_cell.angle_beta   90.00
_cell.angle_gamma   90.00
#
_symmetry.space_group_name_H-M   'P 1'
#
loop_
_entity.id
_entity.type
_entity.pdbx_description
1 polymer ?
#
loop_
_entity_poly.entity_id
_entity_poly.type
_entity_poly.pdbx_seq_one_letter_code
_entity_poly.pdbx_strand_id
1 'polypeptide(L)' 'MKIIARAHTNIALIKYWGKADSSLKIPLMSSISMTLDAFYTETEFTHNVDLANDMVIMNGKAVNDQASYRIINYS' A
#
# COMPACT_ATOMS: atom_id res chain seq x y z
N MET A 1 13.50 14.84 -6.03
CA MET A 1 12.17 15.36 -5.61
C MET A 1 11.67 14.51 -4.47
N LYS A 2 11.06 15.12 -3.44
CA LYS A 2 10.51 14.42 -2.27
C LYS A 2 9.02 14.73 -2.14
N ILE A 3 8.21 13.70 -2.00
CA ILE A 3 6.75 13.79 -1.87
C ILE A 3 6.35 12.97 -0.64
N ILE A 4 5.44 13.50 0.18
CA ILE A 4 4.90 12.82 1.35
C ILE A 4 3.38 12.73 1.16
N ALA A 5 2.84 11.54 1.36
CA ALA A 5 1.41 11.28 1.32
C ALA A 5 0.96 10.53 2.58
N ARG A 6 -0.24 10.86 3.06
CA ARG A 6 -0.89 10.18 4.19
C ARG A 6 -2.09 9.40 3.71
N ALA A 7 -2.17 8.13 4.11
CA ALA A 7 -3.30 7.27 3.84
C ALA A 7 -3.94 6.82 5.16
N HIS A 8 -5.27 6.95 5.26
CA HIS A 8 -6.03 6.61 6.47
C HIS A 8 -6.53 5.17 6.44
N THR A 9 -6.61 4.56 7.61
CA THR A 9 -7.17 3.22 7.80
C THR A 9 -8.68 3.27 7.63
N ASN A 10 -9.29 2.16 7.17
CA ASN A 10 -10.74 2.02 7.16
C ASN A 10 -11.19 0.72 7.85
N ILE A 11 -12.43 0.71 8.34
CA ILE A 11 -13.09 -0.48 8.89
C ILE A 11 -14.30 -0.81 8.03
N ALA A 12 -14.37 -2.05 7.53
CA ALA A 12 -15.49 -2.54 6.74
C ALA A 12 -16.76 -2.73 7.59
N LEU A 13 -17.82 -2.01 7.22
CA LEU A 13 -19.18 -2.16 7.74
C LEU A 13 -19.93 -3.27 7.00
N ILE A 14 -19.78 -3.31 5.66
CA ILE A 14 -20.10 -4.47 4.83
C ILE A 14 -18.79 -5.10 4.38
N LYS A 15 -18.61 -6.40 4.61
CA LYS A 15 -17.32 -7.08 4.47
C LYS A 15 -16.95 -7.28 2.99
N TYR A 16 -15.70 -6.97 2.65
CA TYR A 16 -15.04 -7.54 1.47
C TYR A 16 -14.65 -8.98 1.79
N TRP A 17 -15.32 -9.95 1.17
CA TRP A 17 -15.02 -11.37 1.37
C TRP A 17 -15.19 -12.17 0.09
N GLY A 18 -14.17 -12.97 -0.25
CA GLY A 18 -14.10 -13.70 -1.51
C GLY A 18 -13.62 -12.85 -2.70
N LYS A 19 -13.01 -13.51 -3.67
CA LYS A 19 -12.51 -12.90 -4.92
C LYS A 19 -13.15 -13.59 -6.10
N ALA A 20 -13.75 -12.82 -7.01
CA ALA A 20 -14.20 -13.34 -8.29
C ALA A 20 -13.00 -13.60 -9.22
N ASP A 21 -12.00 -12.71 -9.21
CA ASP A 21 -10.72 -12.90 -9.88
C ASP A 21 -9.57 -12.59 -8.91
N SER A 22 -8.75 -13.60 -8.64
CA SER A 22 -7.63 -13.47 -7.70
C SER A 22 -6.42 -12.74 -8.27
N SER A 23 -6.22 -12.79 -9.60
CA SER A 23 -5.11 -12.16 -10.29
C SER A 23 -5.28 -10.64 -10.34
N LEU A 24 -6.48 -10.19 -10.71
CA LEU A 24 -6.87 -8.78 -10.76
C LEU A 24 -7.38 -8.24 -9.42
N LYS A 25 -7.51 -9.11 -8.40
CA LYS A 25 -8.03 -8.80 -7.05
C LYS A 25 -9.48 -8.29 -7.07
N ILE A 26 -10.29 -8.71 -8.04
CA ILE A 26 -11.69 -8.29 -8.20
C ILE A 26 -12.56 -8.99 -7.13
N PRO A 27 -13.34 -8.24 -6.32
CA PRO A 27 -14.22 -8.81 -5.30
C PRO A 27 -15.35 -9.66 -5.87
N LEU A 28 -15.84 -10.60 -5.07
CA LEU A 28 -17.12 -11.28 -5.35
C LEU A 28 -18.34 -10.39 -5.05
N MET A 29 -18.20 -9.43 -4.13
CA MET A 29 -19.27 -8.51 -3.72
C MET A 29 -18.70 -7.13 -3.37
N SER A 30 -19.52 -6.10 -3.55
CA SER A 30 -19.20 -4.76 -3.08
C SER A 30 -19.05 -4.72 -1.56
N SER A 31 -18.26 -3.77 -1.07
CA SER A 31 -18.05 -3.53 0.36
C SER A 31 -18.27 -2.06 0.68
N ILE A 32 -18.61 -1.76 1.94
CA ILE A 32 -18.75 -0.40 2.46
C ILE A 32 -17.90 -0.31 3.71
N SER A 33 -17.07 0.72 3.82
CA SER A 33 -16.21 0.95 4.98
C SER A 33 -16.30 2.39 5.48
N MET A 34 -15.86 2.58 6.71
CA MET A 34 -15.72 3.88 7.35
C MET A 34 -14.24 4.20 7.51
N THR A 35 -13.81 5.34 6.99
CA THR A 35 -12.44 5.85 7.17
C THR A 35 -12.25 6.36 8.59
N LEU A 36 -11.12 6.04 9.19
CA LEU A 36 -10.73 6.49 10.53
C LEU A 36 -9.69 7.60 10.44
N ASP A 37 -9.93 8.69 11.15
CA ASP A 37 -8.99 9.81 11.19
C ASP A 37 -7.72 9.47 12.00
N ALA A 38 -7.89 8.86 13.18
CA ALA A 38 -6.82 8.65 14.14
C ALA A 38 -5.71 7.68 13.70
N PHE A 39 -5.97 6.81 12.73
CA PHE A 39 -5.02 5.76 12.31
C PHE A 39 -4.64 5.91 10.85
N TYR A 40 -3.36 6.15 10.59
CA TYR A 40 -2.86 6.40 9.25
C TYR A 40 -1.45 5.83 9.06
N THR A 41 -1.07 5.67 7.80
CA THR A 41 0.32 5.47 7.36
C THR A 41 0.79 6.72 6.65
N GLU A 42 1.99 7.18 6.97
CA GLU A 42 2.68 8.23 6.23
C GLU A 42 3.77 7.60 5.38
N THR A 43 3.73 7.87 4.08
CA THR A 43 4.67 7.32 3.12
C THR A 43 5.39 8.47 2.42
N GLU A 44 6.72 8.40 2.44
CA GLU A 44 7.58 9.31 1.73
C GLU A 44 8.14 8.64 0.48
N PHE A 45 8.09 9.36 -0.65
CA PHE A 45 8.73 8.99 -1.89
C PHE A 45 9.83 10.00 -2.21
N THR A 46 11.03 9.50 -2.44
CA THR A 46 12.16 10.30 -2.91
C THR A 46 12.70 9.71 -4.20
N HIS A 47 12.66 10.49 -5.27
CA HIS A 47 13.35 10.16 -6.51
C HIS A 47 14.81 10.59 -6.42
N ASN A 48 15.73 9.61 -6.42
CA ASN A 48 17.17 9.78 -6.33
C ASN A 48 17.86 9.01 -7.46
N VAL A 49 18.57 9.72 -8.33
CA VAL A 49 19.23 9.18 -9.53
C VAL A 49 20.56 8.45 -9.23
N ASP A 50 21.11 8.64 -8.03
CA ASP A 50 22.37 8.00 -7.62
C ASP A 50 22.15 6.61 -7.03
N LEU A 51 20.89 6.18 -6.86
CA LEU A 51 20.55 4.84 -6.38
C LEU A 51 20.61 3.83 -7.52
N ALA A 52 21.33 2.73 -7.30
CA ALA A 52 21.43 1.64 -8.27
C ALA A 52 20.13 0.82 -8.40
N ASN A 53 19.30 0.80 -7.35
CA ASN A 53 18.04 0.06 -7.31
C ASN A 53 17.01 0.81 -6.46
N ASP A 54 15.74 0.54 -6.70
CA ASP A 54 14.65 0.98 -5.83
C ASP A 54 14.78 0.34 -4.44
N MET A 55 14.45 1.12 -3.42
CA MET A 55 14.51 0.69 -2.02
C MET A 55 13.22 1.05 -1.31
N VAL A 56 12.76 0.14 -0.44
CA VAL A 56 11.61 0.36 0.44
C VAL A 56 12.07 0.29 1.89
N ILE A 57 11.66 1.28 2.68
CA ILE A 57 11.94 1.35 4.12
C ILE A 57 10.60 1.40 4.85
N MET A 58 10.37 0.46 5.76
CA MET A 58 9.17 0.42 6.61
C MET A 58 9.59 0.55 8.08
N ASN A 59 9.01 1.53 8.78
CA ASN A 59 9.32 1.81 10.20
C ASN A 59 10.84 1.93 10.47
N GLY A 60 11.56 2.61 9.58
CA GLY A 60 13.01 2.83 9.68
C GLY A 60 13.88 1.63 9.31
N LYS A 61 13.30 0.50 8.88
CA LYS A 61 14.05 -0.69 8.46
C LYS A 61 13.92 -0.92 6.96
N ALA A 62 15.04 -1.12 6.28
CA ALA A 62 15.04 -1.56 4.89
C ALA A 62 14.36 -2.93 4.78
N VAL A 63 13.49 -3.10 3.80
CA VAL A 63 12.75 -4.34 3.54
C VAL A 63 13.06 -4.85 2.14
N ASN A 64 13.29 -6.15 2.03
CA ASN A 64 13.65 -6.86 0.80
C ASN A 64 12.83 -8.15 0.60
N ASP A 65 11.60 -8.15 1.14
CA ASP A 65 10.69 -9.29 1.11
C ASP A 65 9.67 -9.19 -0.04
N GLN A 66 8.78 -10.17 -0.15
CA GLN A 66 7.67 -10.17 -1.11
C GLN A 66 6.83 -8.88 -1.08
N ALA A 67 6.72 -8.20 0.06
CA ALA A 67 5.96 -6.95 0.15
C ALA A 67 6.70 -5.81 -0.56
N SER A 68 8.01 -5.70 -0.38
CA SER A 68 8.84 -4.73 -1.13
C SER A 68 8.80 -4.95 -2.64
N TYR A 69 8.83 -6.20 -3.11
CA TYR A 69 8.75 -6.52 -4.53
C TYR A 69 7.43 -6.09 -5.19
N ARG A 70 6.32 -6.11 -4.45
CA ARG A 70 5.02 -5.64 -4.95
C ARG A 70 4.97 -4.12 -5.16
N ILE A 71 5.78 -3.38 -4.42
CA ILE A 71 5.84 -1.91 -4.50
C ILE A 71 6.75 -1.52 -5.67
N ILE A 72 7.91 -2.15 -5.78
CA ILE A 72 8.91 -1.87 -6.81
C ILE A 72 8.42 -2.29 -8.19
N ASN A 73 7.84 -3.50 -8.31
CA ASN A 73 7.38 -4.05 -9.60
C ASN A 73 5.90 -3.74 -9.89
N TYR A 74 5.35 -2.68 -9.30
CA TYR A 74 3.95 -2.33 -9.54
C TYR A 74 3.80 -1.81 -10.99
N SER A 75 3.25 -2.65 -11.88
CA SER A 75 2.88 -2.33 -13.27
C SER A 75 1.37 -2.31 -13.44
#